data_AF-A0A368FS90-F1
#
_entry.id   AF-A0A368FS90-F1
#
_cell.length_a   1.000
_cell.length_b   1.000
_cell.length_c   1.000
_cell.angle_alpha   90.00
_cell.angle_beta   90.00
_cell.angle_gamma   90.00
#
_symmetry.space_group_name_H-M   'P 1'
#
loop_
_entity.id
_entity.type
_entity.pdbx_description
1 polymer ?
#
loop_
_entity_poly.entity_id
_entity_poly.type
_entity_poly.pdbx_seq_one_letter_code
_entity_poly.pdbx_strand_id
1 'polypeptide(L)'
;MTALSNMFHTGTTVLNDGWAVTRFKETPRMSSHAVSICVGHFASQSAISESGILVRAFSWTGMEIYADFSLKVMAGAVDYMADYFNRKFPLSKLDMVALPQHTDRGAVGSWGLILGNYKSLIVDKDYADAKTLAEVAITVAREVVHQWFGDLVTMDWWSDLFLSEGFAEYFAASGVQHVLPEQREYLLVSSIFFRVQAQNMEII
;
A
#
# COMPACT_ATOMS: atom_id res chain seq x y z
N MET A 1 17.95 -13.97 2.99
CA MET A 1 17.28 -12.72 2.57
C MET A 1 16.05 -13.08 1.74
N THR A 2 15.02 -12.27 1.81
CA THR A 2 13.78 -12.40 1.06
C THR A 2 13.81 -11.41 -0.09
N ALA A 3 13.49 -11.86 -1.30
CA ALA A 3 13.27 -10.99 -2.46
C ALA A 3 11.77 -10.89 -2.74
N LEU A 4 11.27 -9.66 -2.83
CA LEU A 4 9.88 -9.31 -3.11
C LEU A 4 9.83 -8.53 -4.42
N SER A 5 8.75 -8.72 -5.18
CA SER A 5 8.46 -7.94 -6.39
C SER A 5 6.94 -7.86 -6.60
N ASN A 6 6.48 -7.28 -7.71
CA ASN A 6 5.07 -7.08 -8.05
C ASN A 6 4.25 -8.40 -7.96
N MET A 7 4.84 -9.52 -8.38
CA MET A 7 4.17 -10.83 -8.41
C MET A 7 4.73 -11.81 -7.37
N PHE A 8 4.09 -12.96 -7.20
CA PHE A 8 4.67 -14.06 -6.42
C PHE A 8 5.96 -14.58 -7.04
N HIS A 9 6.92 -14.95 -6.19
CA HIS A 9 8.07 -15.72 -6.63
C HIS A 9 7.64 -17.14 -7.02
N THR A 10 8.29 -17.71 -8.02
CA THR A 10 8.15 -19.11 -8.45
C THR A 10 9.21 -20.02 -7.84
N GLY A 11 10.15 -19.45 -7.09
CA GLY A 11 11.20 -20.16 -6.37
C GLY A 11 12.49 -19.35 -6.24
N THR A 12 13.36 -19.81 -5.35
CA THR A 12 14.70 -19.26 -5.15
C THR A 12 15.71 -20.39 -5.28
N THR A 13 16.72 -20.21 -6.13
CA THR A 13 17.83 -21.16 -6.32
C THR A 13 19.10 -20.55 -5.77
N VAL A 14 19.76 -21.23 -4.83
CA VAL A 14 21.09 -20.85 -4.33
C VAL A 14 22.14 -21.41 -5.27
N LEU A 15 23.08 -20.57 -5.66
CA LEU A 15 24.19 -20.88 -6.56
C LEU A 15 25.44 -21.26 -5.74
N ASN A 16 26.40 -21.94 -6.38
CA ASN A 16 27.60 -22.46 -5.72
C ASN A 16 28.55 -21.37 -5.20
N ASP A 17 28.40 -20.14 -5.68
CA ASP A 17 29.19 -18.96 -5.31
C ASP A 17 28.55 -18.16 -4.16
N GLY A 18 27.46 -18.67 -3.55
CA GLY A 18 26.75 -18.04 -2.45
C GLY A 18 25.69 -17.03 -2.87
N TRP A 19 25.52 -16.76 -4.17
CA TRP A 19 24.41 -15.94 -4.67
C TRP A 19 23.10 -16.72 -4.69
N ALA A 20 21.98 -16.00 -4.71
CA ALA A 20 20.65 -16.58 -4.86
C ALA A 20 19.89 -15.88 -5.98
N VAL A 21 19.18 -16.67 -6.79
CA VAL A 21 18.31 -16.17 -7.87
C VAL A 21 16.87 -16.48 -7.50
N THR A 22 16.08 -15.43 -7.26
CA THR A 22 14.62 -15.53 -7.09
C THR A 22 13.92 -15.15 -8.39
N ARG A 23 13.04 -16.01 -8.89
CA ARG A 23 12.24 -15.75 -10.09
C ARG A 23 10.82 -15.37 -9.69
N PHE A 24 10.21 -14.44 -10.42
CA PHE A 24 8.83 -13.99 -10.20
C PHE A 24 7.96 -14.34 -11.39
N LYS A 25 6.66 -14.52 -11.15
CA LYS A 25 5.68 -14.66 -12.25
C LYS A 25 5.67 -13.39 -13.09
N GLU A 26 5.34 -13.54 -14.36
CA GLU A 26 5.16 -12.42 -15.29
C GLU A 26 4.03 -11.49 -14.80
N THR A 27 4.24 -10.18 -14.90
CA THR A 27 3.23 -9.18 -14.58
C THR A 27 2.22 -9.07 -15.72
N PRO A 28 0.98 -8.63 -15.45
CA PRO A 28 0.16 -8.04 -16.50
C PRO A 28 0.86 -6.86 -17.17
N ARG A 29 0.31 -6.39 -18.30
CA ARG A 29 0.79 -5.16 -18.93
C ARG A 29 0.63 -4.00 -17.94
N MET A 30 1.73 -3.33 -17.64
CA MET A 30 1.81 -2.22 -16.69
C MET A 30 2.81 -1.18 -17.16
N SER A 31 2.69 0.04 -16.64
CA SER A 31 3.65 1.11 -16.88
C SER A 31 4.99 0.83 -16.19
N SER A 32 6.10 1.26 -16.79
CA SER A 32 7.44 0.97 -16.27
C SER A 32 7.70 1.53 -14.87
N HIS A 33 7.03 2.63 -14.49
CA HIS A 33 7.19 3.26 -13.17
C HIS A 33 6.61 2.44 -12.01
N ALA A 34 5.75 1.45 -12.29
CA ALA A 34 5.16 0.59 -11.27
C ALA A 34 5.99 -0.66 -11.00
N VAL A 35 7.08 -0.91 -11.74
CA VAL A 35 7.99 -2.04 -11.50
C VAL A 35 8.70 -1.82 -10.17
N SER A 36 8.60 -2.81 -9.27
CA SER A 36 9.17 -2.73 -7.93
C SER A 36 9.83 -4.03 -7.49
N ILE A 37 10.98 -3.91 -6.85
CA ILE A 37 11.76 -5.00 -6.26
C ILE A 37 12.28 -4.54 -4.90
N CYS A 38 12.16 -5.40 -3.89
CA CYS A 38 12.69 -5.14 -2.55
C CYS A 38 13.41 -6.39 -2.02
N VAL A 39 14.65 -6.24 -1.56
CA VAL A 39 15.48 -7.35 -1.06
C VAL A 39 15.98 -7.01 0.34
N GLY A 40 15.75 -7.90 1.30
CA GLY A 40 16.15 -7.66 2.68
C GLY A 40 15.84 -8.81 3.64
N HIS A 41 16.10 -8.59 4.92
CA HIS A 41 15.71 -9.49 6.00
C HIS A 41 14.34 -9.09 6.51
N PHE A 42 13.31 -9.71 5.93
CA PHE A 42 11.92 -9.38 6.23
C PHE A 42 11.22 -10.53 6.93
N ALA A 43 10.32 -10.16 7.84
CA ALA A 43 9.25 -11.01 8.33
C ALA A 43 7.91 -10.34 7.97
N SER A 44 6.82 -11.10 8.01
CA SER A 44 5.51 -10.60 7.60
C SER A 44 4.38 -11.17 8.41
N GLN A 45 3.31 -10.38 8.50
CA GLN A 45 1.98 -10.86 8.81
C GLN A 45 1.13 -10.90 7.53
N SER A 46 0.04 -11.67 7.55
CA SER A 46 -0.83 -11.83 6.39
C SER A 46 -2.29 -11.98 6.79
N ALA A 47 -3.18 -11.55 5.91
CA ALA A 47 -4.61 -11.79 6.00
C ALA A 47 -5.17 -12.13 4.61
N ILE A 48 -6.40 -12.65 4.58
CA ILE A 48 -7.17 -12.85 3.35
C ILE A 48 -8.34 -11.89 3.41
N SER A 49 -8.50 -11.05 2.40
CA SER A 49 -9.64 -10.13 2.28
C SER A 49 -10.94 -10.90 2.03
N GLU A 50 -12.09 -10.26 2.21
CA GLU A 50 -13.40 -10.90 1.97
C GLU A 50 -13.58 -11.29 0.49
N SER A 51 -13.00 -10.51 -0.42
CA SER A 51 -12.94 -10.81 -1.85
C SER A 51 -11.93 -11.91 -2.23
N GLY A 52 -11.21 -12.47 -1.24
CA GLY A 52 -10.32 -13.62 -1.40
C GLY A 52 -8.87 -13.28 -1.78
N ILE A 53 -8.45 -12.02 -1.60
CA ILE A 53 -7.10 -11.57 -1.95
C ILE A 53 -6.16 -11.78 -0.76
N LEU A 54 -5.01 -12.42 -1.01
CA LEU A 54 -3.95 -12.49 0.00
C LEU A 54 -3.28 -11.12 0.14
N VAL A 55 -3.39 -10.53 1.33
CA VAL A 55 -2.68 -9.32 1.70
C VAL A 55 -1.55 -9.65 2.67
N ARG A 56 -0.36 -9.09 2.46
CA ARG A 56 0.81 -9.34 3.33
C ARG A 56 1.52 -8.04 3.65
N ALA A 57 1.88 -7.86 4.91
CA ALA A 57 2.62 -6.71 5.37
C ALA A 57 3.97 -7.17 5.90
N PHE A 58 5.03 -6.76 5.20
CA PHE A 58 6.41 -7.04 5.51
C PHE A 58 7.04 -5.86 6.26
N SER A 59 7.93 -6.18 7.19
CA SER A 59 8.85 -5.24 7.81
C SER A 59 10.16 -5.96 8.10
N TRP A 60 11.18 -5.24 8.58
CA TRP A 60 12.39 -5.92 9.04
C TRP A 60 12.06 -6.80 10.25
N THR A 61 12.76 -7.93 10.36
CA THR A 61 12.48 -8.95 11.37
C THR A 61 12.33 -8.36 12.77
N GLY A 62 11.19 -8.63 13.41
CA GLY A 62 10.80 -8.15 14.73
C GLY A 62 9.81 -7.00 14.71
N MET A 63 9.66 -6.27 13.61
CA MET A 63 8.74 -5.13 13.50
C MET A 63 7.43 -5.44 12.78
N GLU A 64 7.29 -6.62 12.20
CA GLU A 64 6.04 -7.09 11.58
C GLU A 64 4.88 -7.14 12.59
N ILE A 65 5.18 -7.18 13.89
CA ILE A 65 4.19 -7.14 14.98
C ILE A 65 3.32 -5.86 14.95
N TYR A 66 3.82 -4.77 14.36
CA TYR A 66 3.13 -3.50 14.24
C TYR A 66 2.28 -3.36 12.97
N ALA A 67 2.16 -4.44 12.19
CA ALA A 67 1.49 -4.43 10.89
C ALA A 67 0.00 -4.80 10.92
N ASP A 68 -0.51 -5.31 12.05
CA ASP A 68 -1.89 -5.80 12.18
C ASP A 68 -2.94 -4.76 11.76
N PHE A 69 -2.79 -3.51 12.24
CA PHE A 69 -3.70 -2.43 11.88
C PHE A 69 -3.71 -2.16 10.37
N SER A 70 -2.53 -2.08 9.77
CA SER A 70 -2.38 -1.82 8.35
C SER A 70 -2.86 -2.98 7.49
N LEU A 71 -2.72 -4.22 7.95
CA LEU A 71 -3.32 -5.38 7.28
C LEU A 71 -4.84 -5.32 7.26
N LYS A 72 -5.47 -4.94 8.38
CA LYS A 72 -6.92 -4.71 8.44
C LYS A 72 -7.35 -3.64 7.43
N VAL A 73 -6.67 -2.50 7.41
CA VAL A 73 -6.97 -1.40 6.47
C VAL A 73 -6.75 -1.85 5.02
N MET A 74 -5.64 -2.52 4.73
CA MET A 74 -5.30 -2.99 3.39
C MET A 74 -6.33 -3.99 2.86
N ALA A 75 -6.71 -4.99 3.66
CA ALA A 75 -7.73 -5.97 3.27
C ALA A 75 -9.08 -5.30 2.98
N GLY A 76 -9.57 -4.50 3.91
CA GLY A 76 -10.89 -3.89 3.75
C GLY A 76 -10.93 -2.79 2.68
N ALA A 77 -9.82 -2.09 2.41
CA ALA A 77 -9.74 -1.15 1.30
C ALA A 77 -9.75 -1.87 -0.06
N VAL A 78 -9.13 -3.06 -0.16
CA VAL A 78 -9.21 -3.91 -1.35
C VAL A 78 -10.67 -4.34 -1.59
N ASP A 79 -11.36 -4.77 -0.54
CA ASP A 79 -12.76 -5.20 -0.62
C ASP A 79 -13.69 -4.03 -1.01
N TYR A 80 -13.52 -2.87 -0.37
CA TYR A 80 -14.25 -1.64 -0.71
C TYR A 80 -14.10 -1.27 -2.19
N MET A 81 -12.86 -1.25 -2.71
CA MET A 81 -12.61 -0.91 -4.11
C MET A 81 -13.18 -1.95 -5.06
N ALA A 82 -13.07 -3.23 -4.71
CA ALA A 82 -13.62 -4.32 -5.50
C ALA A 82 -15.15 -4.23 -5.63
N ASP A 83 -15.83 -3.94 -4.52
CA ASP A 83 -17.28 -3.82 -4.48
C ASP A 83 -17.77 -2.54 -5.15
N TYR A 84 -17.13 -1.39 -4.86
CA TYR A 84 -17.53 -0.09 -5.40
C TYR A 84 -17.47 -0.06 -6.94
N PHE A 85 -16.41 -0.61 -7.52
CA PHE A 85 -16.23 -0.67 -8.97
C PHE A 85 -16.80 -1.93 -9.61
N ASN A 86 -17.38 -2.84 -8.82
CA ASN A 86 -17.79 -4.17 -9.27
C ASN A 86 -16.69 -4.87 -10.08
N ARG A 87 -15.45 -4.75 -9.60
CA ARG A 87 -14.23 -5.19 -10.30
C ARG A 87 -13.20 -5.70 -9.30
N LYS A 88 -13.03 -7.02 -9.27
CA LYS A 88 -12.04 -7.67 -8.40
C LYS A 88 -10.61 -7.15 -8.65
N PHE A 89 -9.83 -7.11 -7.58
CA PHE A 89 -8.40 -6.86 -7.65
C PHE A 89 -7.73 -7.89 -8.59
N PRO A 90 -6.92 -7.45 -9.57
CA PRO A 90 -6.51 -8.31 -10.68
C PRO A 90 -5.33 -9.23 -10.37
N LEU A 91 -4.57 -8.97 -9.28
CA LEU A 91 -3.41 -9.78 -8.91
C LEU A 91 -3.78 -10.78 -7.81
N SER A 92 -2.99 -11.85 -7.71
CA SER A 92 -3.19 -12.90 -6.70
C SER A 92 -2.77 -12.50 -5.28
N LYS A 93 -2.08 -11.36 -5.13
CA LYS A 93 -1.60 -10.83 -3.86
C LYS A 93 -1.42 -9.33 -3.89
N LEU A 94 -1.48 -8.72 -2.73
CA LEU A 94 -1.00 -7.36 -2.48
C LEU A 94 -0.03 -7.39 -1.30
N ASP A 95 1.21 -7.01 -1.55
CA ASP A 95 2.22 -6.86 -0.51
C ASP A 95 2.40 -5.39 -0.16
N MET A 96 2.71 -5.13 1.10
CA MET A 96 3.20 -3.86 1.58
C MET A 96 4.52 -4.09 2.33
N VAL A 97 5.51 -3.22 2.15
CA VAL A 97 6.81 -3.30 2.84
C VAL A 97 7.09 -1.99 3.56
N ALA A 98 7.07 -2.04 4.89
CA ALA A 98 7.49 -0.96 5.76
C ALA A 98 9.01 -0.95 5.90
N LEU A 99 9.65 0.12 5.44
CA LEU A 99 11.11 0.26 5.38
C LEU A 99 11.60 1.29 6.41
N PRO A 100 12.77 1.08 7.04
CA PRO A 100 13.37 2.04 7.97
C PRO A 100 13.71 3.37 7.30
N GLN A 101 14.08 3.31 6.02
CA GLN A 101 14.40 4.44 5.18
C GLN A 101 13.69 4.26 3.83
N HIS A 102 12.89 5.25 3.47
CA HIS A 102 12.21 5.34 2.19
C HIS A 102 12.04 6.82 1.83
N THR A 103 11.53 7.10 0.63
CA THR A 103 11.30 8.47 0.16
C THR A 103 10.44 9.28 1.13
N ASP A 104 10.62 10.61 1.11
CA ASP A 104 9.85 11.54 1.97
C ASP A 104 8.36 11.64 1.57
N ARG A 105 7.94 10.96 0.49
CA ARG A 105 6.55 10.91 0.01
C ARG A 105 5.66 9.97 0.83
N GLY A 106 6.20 9.33 1.86
CA GLY A 106 5.50 8.41 2.75
C GLY A 106 5.44 7.00 2.19
N ALA A 107 4.76 6.80 1.06
CA ALA A 107 4.63 5.49 0.40
C ALA A 107 4.46 5.62 -1.12
N VAL A 108 4.67 4.51 -1.82
CA VAL A 108 4.52 4.36 -3.27
C VAL A 108 3.73 3.08 -3.55
N GLY A 109 2.56 3.23 -4.14
CA GLY A 109 1.60 2.17 -4.43
C GLY A 109 1.90 1.40 -5.71
N SER A 110 3.14 0.89 -5.89
CA SER A 110 3.48 0.05 -7.04
C SER A 110 2.62 -1.21 -7.11
N TRP A 111 2.20 -1.60 -8.32
CA TRP A 111 1.23 -2.69 -8.50
C TRP A 111 1.62 -4.00 -7.81
N GLY A 112 0.83 -4.41 -6.82
CA GLY A 112 1.05 -5.62 -6.04
C GLY A 112 2.17 -5.53 -5.00
N LEU A 113 2.95 -4.44 -4.91
CA LEU A 113 4.02 -4.25 -3.94
C LEU A 113 4.12 -2.77 -3.51
N ILE A 114 3.34 -2.41 -2.49
CA ILE A 114 3.39 -1.10 -1.85
C ILE A 114 4.70 -0.99 -1.05
N LEU A 115 5.45 0.10 -1.23
CA LEU A 115 6.68 0.37 -0.48
C LEU A 115 6.52 1.69 0.28
N GLY A 116 7.02 1.78 1.50
CA GLY A 116 6.90 3.04 2.22
C GLY A 116 7.72 3.10 3.50
N ASN A 117 7.79 4.31 4.05
CA ASN A 117 8.41 4.55 5.35
C ASN A 117 7.58 3.85 6.43
N TYR A 118 8.25 3.19 7.37
CA TYR A 118 7.59 2.50 8.46
C TYR A 118 6.61 3.39 9.24
N LYS A 119 6.93 4.67 9.43
CA LYS A 119 6.04 5.63 10.13
C LYS A 119 4.70 5.85 9.43
N SER A 120 4.63 5.58 8.13
CA SER A 120 3.43 5.77 7.30
C SER A 120 2.67 4.47 7.07
N LEU A 121 3.28 3.31 7.34
CA LEU A 121 2.75 2.00 6.95
C LEU A 121 2.53 1.04 8.11
N ILE A 122 3.14 1.23 9.27
CA ILE A 122 2.93 0.39 10.46
C ILE A 122 2.78 1.27 11.70
N VAL A 123 2.13 0.75 12.74
CA VAL A 123 1.80 1.53 13.93
C VAL A 123 1.75 0.66 15.18
N ASP A 124 2.33 1.19 16.26
CA ASP A 124 2.18 0.62 17.59
C ASP A 124 0.89 1.15 18.22
N LYS A 125 -0.14 0.29 18.31
CA LYS A 125 -1.46 0.65 18.80
C LYS A 125 -1.49 0.99 20.30
N ASP A 126 -0.47 0.60 21.06
CA ASP A 126 -0.39 0.90 22.50
C ASP A 126 0.09 2.35 22.73
N TYR A 127 0.75 2.95 21.76
CA TYR A 127 1.33 4.30 21.87
C TYR A 127 0.80 5.31 20.85
N ALA A 128 0.12 4.86 19.80
CA ALA A 128 -0.41 5.74 18.77
C ALA A 128 -1.59 6.58 19.27
N ASP A 129 -1.56 7.86 18.94
CA ASP A 129 -2.72 8.73 19.08
C ASP A 129 -3.69 8.55 17.89
N ALA A 130 -4.89 9.14 18.02
CA ALA A 130 -5.91 9.08 16.98
C ALA A 130 -5.41 9.64 15.63
N LYS A 131 -4.53 10.64 15.68
CA LYS A 131 -3.95 11.26 14.49
C LYS A 131 -3.06 10.28 13.74
N THR A 132 -2.12 9.64 14.44
CA THR A 132 -1.19 8.66 13.86
C THR A 132 -1.94 7.48 13.27
N LEU A 133 -2.95 6.95 13.96
CA LEU A 133 -3.80 5.89 13.43
C LEU A 133 -4.52 6.30 12.15
N ALA A 134 -5.09 7.50 12.10
CA ALA A 134 -5.75 8.01 10.91
C ALA A 134 -4.79 8.25 9.73
N GLU A 135 -3.60 8.80 9.99
CA GLU A 135 -2.58 9.06 8.96
C GLU A 135 -2.08 7.75 8.32
N VAL A 136 -1.82 6.73 9.14
CA VAL A 136 -1.44 5.39 8.65
C VAL A 136 -2.59 4.77 7.87
N ALA A 137 -3.82 4.84 8.38
CA ALA A 137 -4.98 4.27 7.68
C ALA A 137 -5.22 4.93 6.32
N ILE A 138 -5.20 6.26 6.25
CA ILE A 138 -5.38 7.02 5.00
C ILE A 138 -4.25 6.70 4.02
N THR A 139 -3.00 6.64 4.48
CA THR A 139 -1.87 6.32 3.62
C THR A 139 -2.02 4.91 3.03
N VAL A 140 -2.26 3.90 3.88
CA VAL A 140 -2.44 2.52 3.42
C VAL A 140 -3.61 2.42 2.44
N ALA A 141 -4.75 3.03 2.75
CA ALA A 141 -5.92 3.03 1.85
C ALA A 141 -5.61 3.72 0.52
N ARG A 142 -4.90 4.86 0.51
CA ARG A 142 -4.50 5.56 -0.71
C ARG A 142 -3.65 4.68 -1.62
N GLU A 143 -2.65 4.00 -1.07
CA GLU A 143 -1.80 3.11 -1.87
C GLU A 143 -2.56 1.87 -2.40
N VAL A 144 -3.59 1.42 -1.69
CA VAL A 144 -4.52 0.39 -2.18
C VAL A 144 -5.39 0.92 -3.33
N VAL A 145 -5.85 2.17 -3.26
CA VAL A 145 -6.63 2.77 -4.37
C VAL A 145 -5.78 2.89 -5.63
N HIS A 146 -4.48 3.19 -5.50
CA HIS A 146 -3.56 3.25 -6.64
C HIS A 146 -3.53 1.98 -7.49
N GLN A 147 -3.88 0.83 -6.90
CA GLN A 147 -3.99 -0.43 -7.61
C GLN A 147 -5.08 -0.43 -8.70
N TRP A 148 -6.10 0.43 -8.56
CA TRP A 148 -7.09 0.72 -9.60
C TRP A 148 -6.70 1.97 -10.40
N PHE A 149 -6.29 3.04 -9.73
CA PHE A 149 -5.99 4.35 -10.33
C PHE A 149 -4.50 4.70 -10.24
N GLY A 150 -3.78 4.44 -11.33
CA GLY A 150 -2.32 4.49 -11.40
C GLY A 150 -1.78 3.21 -12.03
N ASP A 151 -2.23 2.06 -11.52
CA ASP A 151 -1.79 0.74 -12.00
C ASP A 151 -2.71 0.14 -13.06
N LEU A 152 -3.97 -0.19 -12.71
CA LEU A 152 -4.92 -0.80 -13.65
C LEU A 152 -5.37 0.18 -14.75
N VAL A 153 -5.62 1.43 -14.36
CA VAL A 153 -5.87 2.56 -15.26
C VAL A 153 -4.80 3.61 -15.00
N THR A 154 -3.84 3.73 -15.91
CA THR A 154 -2.79 4.76 -15.86
C THR A 154 -3.15 5.91 -16.79
N MET A 155 -2.85 7.15 -16.38
CA MET A 155 -2.91 8.29 -17.30
C MET A 155 -1.95 8.11 -18.49
N ASP A 156 -2.30 8.70 -19.63
CA ASP A 156 -1.47 8.61 -20.85
C ASP A 156 -0.19 9.44 -20.71
N TRP A 157 -0.27 10.58 -20.02
CA TRP A 157 0.87 11.44 -19.76
C TRP A 157 0.80 12.12 -18.39
N TRP A 158 1.96 12.56 -17.89
CA TRP A 158 2.11 13.17 -16.56
C TRP A 158 1.34 14.48 -16.37
N SER A 159 0.94 15.16 -17.44
CA SER A 159 0.04 16.32 -17.36
C SER A 159 -1.30 15.98 -16.70
N ASP A 160 -1.73 14.71 -16.80
CA ASP A 160 -2.98 14.21 -16.23
C ASP A 160 -2.75 13.41 -14.95
N LEU A 161 -1.65 13.66 -14.22
CA LEU A 161 -1.31 12.97 -12.97
C LEU A 161 -2.45 12.99 -11.94
N PHE A 162 -3.31 14.02 -11.97
CA PHE A 162 -4.48 14.12 -11.11
C PHE A 162 -5.43 12.90 -11.25
N LEU A 163 -5.45 12.21 -12.40
CA LEU A 163 -6.24 11.00 -12.60
C LEU A 163 -5.78 9.83 -11.73
N SER A 164 -4.52 9.84 -11.28
CA SER A 164 -4.01 8.85 -10.34
C SER A 164 -4.10 9.40 -8.91
N GLU A 165 -3.44 10.53 -8.65
CA GLU A 165 -3.30 11.10 -7.30
C GLU A 165 -4.64 11.62 -6.74
N GLY A 166 -5.44 12.29 -7.57
CA GLY A 166 -6.72 12.87 -7.14
C GLY A 166 -7.75 11.79 -6.81
N PHE A 167 -7.80 10.71 -7.61
CA PHE A 167 -8.68 9.58 -7.33
C PHE A 167 -8.22 8.77 -6.12
N ALA A 168 -6.92 8.57 -5.97
CA ALA A 168 -6.36 7.94 -4.78
C ALA A 168 -6.74 8.70 -3.50
N GLU A 169 -6.61 10.02 -3.51
CA GLU A 169 -7.00 10.87 -2.38
C GLU A 169 -8.51 10.82 -2.13
N TYR A 170 -9.33 10.92 -3.17
CA TYR A 170 -10.78 10.93 -3.07
C TYR A 170 -11.34 9.64 -2.45
N PHE A 171 -10.85 8.48 -2.89
CA PHE A 171 -11.35 7.19 -2.42
C PHE A 171 -10.69 6.71 -1.13
N ALA A 172 -9.49 7.19 -0.76
CA ALA A 172 -8.81 6.77 0.47
C ALA A 172 -9.69 6.97 1.71
N ALA A 173 -10.27 8.17 1.88
CA ALA A 173 -11.13 8.45 3.03
C ALA A 173 -12.37 7.54 3.08
N SER A 174 -12.98 7.26 1.92
CA SER A 174 -14.14 6.36 1.81
C SER A 174 -13.77 4.91 2.12
N GLY A 175 -12.60 4.45 1.65
CA GLY A 175 -12.05 3.14 1.98
C GLY A 175 -11.79 2.99 3.48
N VAL A 176 -11.15 3.97 4.13
CA VAL A 176 -10.95 3.92 5.59
C VAL A 176 -12.28 3.93 6.33
N GLN A 177 -13.24 4.76 5.92
CA GLN A 177 -14.57 4.79 6.55
C GLN A 177 -15.31 3.45 6.45
N HIS A 178 -15.13 2.72 5.35
CA HIS A 178 -15.68 1.37 5.18
C HIS A 178 -15.06 0.38 6.19
N VAL A 179 -13.75 0.47 6.43
CA VAL A 179 -13.03 -0.46 7.32
C VAL A 179 -13.14 -0.10 8.81
N LEU A 180 -13.19 1.19 9.12
CA LEU A 180 -13.18 1.76 10.47
C LEU A 180 -14.37 2.72 10.64
N PRO A 181 -15.63 2.23 10.55
CA PRO A 181 -16.81 3.08 10.66
C PRO A 181 -16.88 3.84 11.99
N GLU A 182 -16.29 3.28 13.05
CA GLU A 182 -16.18 3.90 14.37
C GLU A 182 -15.29 5.15 14.38
N GLN A 183 -14.38 5.30 13.43
CA GLN A 183 -13.47 6.46 13.32
C GLN A 183 -13.97 7.53 12.34
N ARG A 184 -15.17 7.34 11.77
CA ARG A 184 -15.72 8.18 10.70
C ARG A 184 -15.65 9.68 10.98
N GLU A 185 -16.11 10.13 12.15
CA GLU A 185 -16.14 11.57 12.44
C GLU A 185 -14.75 12.20 12.47
N TYR A 186 -13.78 11.51 13.08
CA TYR A 186 -12.41 11.98 13.10
C TYR A 186 -11.78 12.01 11.70
N LEU A 187 -12.03 10.97 10.90
CA LEU A 187 -11.51 10.84 9.54
C LEU A 187 -12.09 11.88 8.57
N LEU A 188 -13.36 12.24 8.70
CA LEU A 188 -13.98 13.30 7.90
C LEU A 188 -13.36 14.67 8.19
N VAL A 189 -13.09 14.96 9.46
CA VAL A 189 -12.45 16.22 9.86
C VAL A 189 -10.98 16.22 9.43
N SER A 190 -10.24 15.13 9.64
CA SER A 190 -8.80 15.08 9.34
C SER A 190 -8.49 15.04 7.85
N SER A 191 -9.23 14.27 7.04
CA SER A 191 -9.01 14.18 5.58
C SER A 191 -9.27 15.51 4.86
N ILE A 192 -10.31 16.26 5.25
CA ILE A 192 -10.65 17.54 4.64
C ILE A 192 -9.72 18.66 5.14
N PHE A 193 -9.43 18.73 6.45
CA PHE A 193 -8.65 19.85 7.00
C PHE A 193 -7.14 19.74 6.76
N PHE A 194 -6.52 18.56 6.87
CA PHE A 194 -5.05 18.48 6.86
C PHE A 194 -4.44 18.65 5.46
N ARG A 195 -5.18 18.35 4.38
CA ARG A 195 -4.62 18.39 3.01
C ARG A 195 -4.99 19.62 2.19
N VAL A 196 -6.08 20.32 2.52
CA VAL A 196 -6.33 21.69 2.02
C VAL A 196 -5.24 22.66 2.53
N GLN A 197 -4.69 22.44 3.73
CA GLN A 197 -3.55 23.24 4.22
C GLN A 197 -2.21 22.84 3.58
N ALA A 198 -1.97 21.56 3.29
CA ALA A 198 -0.73 21.10 2.66
C ALA A 198 -0.57 21.61 1.21
N GLN A 199 -1.67 21.72 0.45
CA GLN A 199 -1.64 22.29 -0.91
C GLN A 199 -1.30 23.79 -0.95
N ASN A 200 -1.37 24.50 0.18
CA ASN A 200 -0.97 25.90 0.27
C ASN A 200 0.52 26.11 0.60
N MET A 201 1.33 25.05 0.70
CA MET A 201 2.77 25.16 1.02
C MET A 201 3.74 24.71 -0.09
N GLU A 202 3.27 24.21 -1.24
CA GLU A 202 4.16 23.76 -2.34
C GLU A 202 3.78 24.34 -3.70
N ILE A 203 3.59 25.67 -3.76
CA ILE A 203 3.71 26.44 -5.01
C ILE A 203 4.65 27.62 -4.76
N ILE A 204 5.97 27.35 -4.77
CA ILE A 204 7.04 28.31 -5.12
C ILE A 204 8.11 27.54 -5.89
#